data_AF-A0AAU6PZP6-F1
#
_entry.id   AF-A0AAU6PZP6-F1
#
_cell.length_a   1.000
_cell.length_b   1.000
_cell.length_c   1.000
_cell.angle_alpha   90.00
_cell.angle_beta   90.00
_cell.angle_gamma   90.00
#
_symmetry.space_group_name_H-M   'P 1'
#
loop_
_entity.id
_entity.type
_entity.pdbx_description
1 polymer ?
#
loop_
_entity_poly.entity_id
_entity_poly.type
_entity_poly.pdbx_seq_one_letter_code
_entity_poly.pdbx_strand_id
1 'polypeptide(L)'
;MSRPGLLPVSSALLLCAALSACDLGRTPAGEALAAAPAAPGQTVSGETLLPSAPAQADELADTKSEEQATISLPPVGKLTWDWAARPQAQAQLVLLDARQTTEAQLASYADQGIYTVCVLDGAQAARGLNIAFNLCQYKGFDAVAVADLFAGGKVNHATRVADLAHNAGLAVLHWGGEQYASEHDGNGRLVADVFDGALTEQCWQRKTCTDLLPYVQRGKQVLNVEARQDASAAQRKQLDGLGLVTLWR
;
A
#
# COMPACT_ATOMS: atom_id res chain seq x y z
N MET A 1 32.24 -41.98 36.95
CA MET A 1 31.51 -43.23 36.63
C MET A 1 30.08 -42.86 36.30
N SER A 2 29.62 -43.20 35.08
CA SER A 2 28.24 -43.39 34.58
C SER A 2 27.17 -42.31 34.84
N ARG A 3 26.25 -41.93 33.94
CA ARG A 3 26.03 -41.89 32.48
C ARG A 3 24.70 -41.08 32.31
N PRO A 4 24.40 -40.47 31.16
CA PRO A 4 23.31 -39.51 30.96
C PRO A 4 21.96 -40.19 30.61
N GLY A 5 20.85 -39.53 30.93
CA GLY A 5 19.49 -39.95 30.57
C GLY A 5 19.02 -39.31 29.26
N LEU A 6 18.77 -40.16 28.27
CA LEU A 6 18.08 -39.88 27.01
C LEU A 6 16.56 -39.82 27.25
N LEU A 7 15.86 -38.90 26.58
CA LEU A 7 14.41 -38.99 26.35
C LEU A 7 14.14 -39.13 24.85
N PRO A 8 13.06 -39.84 24.47
CA PRO A 8 12.89 -40.40 23.14
C PRO A 8 12.30 -39.42 22.12
N VAL A 9 12.74 -39.63 20.89
CA VAL A 9 12.15 -39.18 19.63
C VAL A 9 10.89 -40.01 19.37
N SER A 10 9.75 -39.37 19.18
CA SER A 10 8.57 -40.00 18.57
C SER A 10 8.26 -39.32 17.24
N SER A 11 8.78 -39.94 16.19
CA SER A 11 8.29 -39.83 14.82
C SER A 11 6.90 -40.45 14.74
N ALA A 12 5.93 -39.73 14.18
CA ALA A 12 4.73 -40.30 13.61
C ALA A 12 4.69 -39.92 12.12
N LEU A 13 4.94 -40.93 11.30
CA LEU A 13 4.84 -40.99 9.84
C LEU A 13 3.86 -42.15 9.55
N LEU A 14 3.21 -42.13 8.38
CA LEU A 14 2.19 -43.07 7.81
C LEU A 14 0.72 -42.65 8.06
N LEU A 15 -0.23 -42.75 7.11
CA LEU A 15 -0.25 -43.35 5.78
C LEU A 15 -1.39 -42.75 4.92
N CYS A 16 -1.27 -42.93 3.59
CA CYS A 16 -2.16 -42.53 2.51
C CYS A 16 -3.55 -43.22 2.43
N ALA A 17 -4.39 -42.57 1.62
CA ALA A 17 -5.30 -43.11 0.60
C ALA A 17 -6.75 -43.53 0.95
N ALA A 18 -7.71 -42.79 0.37
CA ALA A 18 -8.83 -43.29 -0.47
C ALA A 18 -9.51 -42.04 -1.12
N LEU A 19 -9.34 -41.78 -2.42
CA LEU A 19 -10.18 -42.23 -3.54
C LEU A 19 -11.68 -42.05 -3.31
N SER A 20 -12.27 -41.03 -3.97
CA SER A 20 -13.56 -41.20 -4.63
C SER A 20 -13.57 -40.37 -5.90
N ALA A 21 -13.66 -41.09 -7.02
CA ALA A 21 -13.83 -40.57 -8.37
C ALA A 21 -15.25 -40.05 -8.57
N CYS A 22 -15.39 -38.97 -9.35
CA CYS A 22 -16.55 -38.77 -10.20
C CYS A 22 -16.04 -38.42 -11.60
N ASP A 23 -16.55 -39.19 -12.53
CA ASP A 23 -16.03 -39.46 -13.86
C ASP A 23 -16.51 -38.43 -14.90
N LEU A 24 -15.65 -38.23 -15.89
CA LEU A 24 -15.88 -37.95 -17.31
C LEU A 24 -17.19 -37.27 -17.75
N GLY A 25 -17.08 -35.96 -18.04
CA GLY A 25 -17.89 -35.25 -19.02
C GLY A 25 -17.07 -34.92 -20.27
N ARG A 26 -17.03 -35.85 -21.21
CA ARG A 26 -16.39 -35.78 -22.53
C ARG A 26 -17.18 -34.84 -23.44
N THR A 27 -16.56 -33.79 -23.98
CA THR A 27 -17.09 -33.04 -25.14
C THR A 27 -16.14 -33.12 -26.34
N PRO A 28 -16.67 -33.33 -27.55
CA PRO A 28 -15.89 -33.61 -28.74
C PRO A 28 -15.31 -32.35 -29.39
N ALA A 29 -14.24 -32.58 -30.15
CA ALA A 29 -13.63 -31.64 -31.08
C ALA A 29 -14.53 -31.33 -32.28
N GLY A 30 -14.40 -30.11 -32.79
CA GLY A 30 -15.11 -29.49 -33.91
C GLY A 30 -15.35 -28.04 -33.52
N GLU A 31 -14.96 -27.00 -34.23
CA GLU A 31 -14.84 -26.83 -35.67
C GLU A 31 -13.98 -25.57 -35.90
N ALA A 32 -13.07 -25.60 -36.86
CA ALA A 32 -12.38 -24.42 -37.34
C ALA A 32 -13.36 -23.58 -38.17
N LEU A 33 -13.68 -22.37 -37.70
CA LEU A 33 -14.41 -21.38 -38.49
C LEU A 33 -13.46 -20.25 -38.91
N ALA A 34 -13.60 -19.95 -40.18
CA ALA A 34 -12.74 -19.14 -41.01
C ALA A 34 -12.78 -17.65 -40.68
N ALA A 35 -11.75 -16.96 -41.19
CA ALA A 35 -11.59 -15.53 -41.20
C ALA A 35 -12.82 -14.80 -41.78
N ALA A 36 -13.29 -13.79 -41.04
CA ALA A 36 -14.25 -12.81 -41.54
C ALA A 36 -13.53 -11.70 -42.33
N PRO A 37 -14.04 -11.31 -43.51
CA PRO A 37 -13.47 -10.22 -44.29
C PRO A 37 -13.82 -8.84 -43.73
N ALA A 38 -12.91 -7.90 -44.00
CA ALA A 38 -13.02 -6.48 -43.69
C ALA A 38 -14.28 -5.85 -44.32
N ALA A 39 -15.03 -5.11 -43.51
CA ALA A 39 -16.10 -4.23 -43.99
C ALA A 39 -15.52 -2.86 -44.40
N PRO A 40 -16.03 -2.25 -45.49
CA PRO A 40 -15.55 -0.98 -46.00
C PRO A 40 -16.10 0.22 -45.21
N GLY A 41 -15.37 1.33 -45.30
CA GLY A 41 -15.58 2.55 -44.54
C GLY A 41 -16.95 3.20 -44.69
N GLN A 42 -17.34 3.88 -43.62
CA GLN A 42 -18.36 4.92 -43.64
C GLN A 42 -17.70 6.26 -43.37
N THR A 43 -17.56 7.04 -44.44
CA THR A 43 -17.46 8.49 -44.39
C THR A 43 -18.82 9.05 -43.99
N VAL A 44 -18.88 9.75 -42.85
CA VAL A 44 -19.99 10.64 -42.51
C VAL A 44 -19.43 12.05 -42.39
N SER A 45 -19.63 12.82 -43.46
CA SER A 45 -19.58 14.28 -43.45
C SER A 45 -20.82 14.81 -42.70
N GLY A 46 -20.61 15.74 -41.77
CA GLY A 46 -21.69 16.31 -40.97
C GLY A 46 -21.23 17.54 -40.22
N GLU A 47 -20.78 18.55 -40.97
CA GLU A 47 -20.59 19.91 -40.50
C GLU A 47 -21.94 20.48 -40.06
N THR A 48 -22.15 20.63 -38.75
CA THR A 48 -23.24 21.41 -38.18
C THR A 48 -22.62 22.57 -37.41
N LEU A 49 -22.56 23.72 -38.09
CA LEU A 49 -22.30 25.02 -37.47
C LEU A 49 -23.51 25.38 -36.60
N LEU A 50 -23.33 25.37 -35.28
CA LEU A 50 -24.27 25.98 -34.33
C LEU A 50 -23.70 27.31 -33.81
N PRO A 51 -24.59 28.26 -33.49
CA PRO A 51 -24.29 29.68 -33.35
C PRO A 51 -23.51 30.01 -32.07
N SER A 52 -22.65 31.02 -32.21
CA SER A 52 -21.92 31.71 -31.14
C SER A 52 -22.86 32.11 -30.00
N ALA A 53 -22.64 31.54 -28.82
CA ALA A 53 -23.22 32.02 -27.57
C ALA A 53 -22.52 33.33 -27.14
N PRO A 54 -23.26 34.31 -26.60
CA PRO A 54 -22.66 35.55 -26.12
C PRO A 54 -21.84 35.32 -24.85
N ALA A 55 -20.71 35.99 -24.79
CA ALA A 55 -19.87 36.12 -23.62
C ALA A 55 -20.68 36.68 -22.45
N GLN A 56 -20.83 35.90 -21.39
CA GLN A 56 -21.11 36.43 -20.06
C GLN A 56 -19.83 36.30 -19.23
N ALA A 57 -19.10 37.42 -19.21
CA ALA A 57 -18.21 37.76 -18.14
C ALA A 57 -19.07 38.30 -16.99
N ASP A 58 -19.01 37.64 -15.84
CA ASP A 58 -19.24 38.17 -14.49
C ASP A 58 -18.71 37.06 -13.56
N GLU A 59 -17.47 37.18 -13.11
CA GLU A 59 -17.13 37.82 -11.84
C GLU A 59 -17.79 37.10 -10.66
N LEU A 60 -17.11 36.05 -10.17
CA LEU A 60 -17.05 35.65 -8.76
C LEU A 60 -15.82 34.75 -8.61
N ALA A 61 -14.65 35.31 -8.91
CA ALA A 61 -13.38 34.75 -8.48
C ALA A 61 -13.23 35.03 -6.98
N ASP A 62 -13.96 34.28 -6.16
CA ASP A 62 -13.63 34.14 -4.75
C ASP A 62 -12.33 33.35 -4.68
N THR A 63 -11.24 34.09 -4.84
CA THR A 63 -9.87 33.58 -4.80
C THR A 63 -9.53 33.42 -3.32
N LYS A 64 -10.20 32.46 -2.66
CA LYS A 64 -9.63 31.85 -1.46
C LYS A 64 -8.32 31.26 -1.94
N SER A 65 -7.22 31.95 -1.63
CA SER A 65 -5.89 31.37 -1.67
C SER A 65 -6.01 29.97 -1.11
N GLU A 66 -5.79 28.97 -1.95
CA GLU A 66 -5.56 27.61 -1.52
C GLU A 66 -4.37 27.68 -0.58
N GLU A 67 -4.66 27.85 0.71
CA GLU A 67 -3.71 27.63 1.78
C GLU A 67 -3.26 26.19 1.58
N GLN A 68 -2.07 26.05 1.00
CA GLN A 68 -1.50 24.75 0.66
C GLN A 68 -1.55 23.92 1.93
N ALA A 69 -2.41 22.90 1.92
CA ALA A 69 -2.60 22.04 3.08
C ALA A 69 -1.22 21.52 3.48
N THR A 70 -0.77 21.88 4.68
CA THR A 70 0.51 21.41 5.18
C THR A 70 0.36 19.92 5.43
N ILE A 71 1.06 19.11 4.63
CA ILE A 71 1.04 17.65 4.76
C ILE A 71 1.58 17.29 6.16
N SER A 72 0.78 16.56 6.93
CA SER A 72 1.16 16.02 8.23
C SER A 72 2.10 14.83 8.00
N LEU A 73 3.39 14.98 8.27
CA LEU A 73 4.36 13.90 8.10
C LEU A 73 4.29 12.88 9.25
N PRO A 74 4.56 11.59 8.99
CA PRO A 74 4.58 10.59 10.05
C PRO A 74 5.64 10.96 11.09
N PRO A 75 5.37 10.74 12.40
CA PRO A 75 6.36 10.92 13.44
C PRO A 75 7.57 10.03 13.16
N VAL A 76 8.76 10.57 13.40
CA VAL A 76 10.04 9.87 13.13
C VAL A 76 10.64 9.31 14.40
N GLY A 77 11.38 8.21 14.27
CA GLY A 77 12.16 7.61 15.35
C GLY A 77 11.43 6.46 16.02
N LYS A 78 11.67 6.29 17.34
CA LYS A 78 11.05 5.19 18.09
C LYS A 78 9.62 5.54 18.46
N LEU A 79 8.68 4.88 17.78
CA LEU A 79 7.26 4.97 18.10
C LEU A 79 6.67 3.58 18.33
N THR A 80 5.51 3.56 18.98
CA THR A 80 4.63 2.41 19.06
C THR A 80 3.60 2.52 17.95
N TRP A 81 3.38 1.45 17.20
CA TRP A 81 2.32 1.43 16.19
C TRP A 81 1.56 0.14 16.19
N ASP A 82 0.36 0.17 15.62
CA ASP A 82 -0.51 -0.98 15.52
C ASP A 82 -1.27 -1.02 14.19
N TRP A 83 -1.72 -2.21 13.86
CA TRP A 83 -2.52 -2.53 12.68
C TRP A 83 -3.81 -3.20 13.11
N ALA A 84 -4.72 -2.41 13.69
CA ALA A 84 -5.97 -2.94 14.21
C ALA A 84 -7.06 -1.86 14.22
N ALA A 85 -8.31 -2.29 13.97
CA ALA A 85 -9.49 -1.44 14.12
C ALA A 85 -9.69 -0.93 15.56
N ARG A 86 -9.08 -1.61 16.54
CA ARG A 86 -8.96 -1.20 17.93
C ARG A 86 -7.47 -1.20 18.31
N PRO A 87 -6.78 -0.07 18.20
CA PRO A 87 -5.37 0.00 18.53
C PRO A 87 -5.16 -0.33 20.00
N GLN A 88 -4.05 -0.99 20.30
CA GLN A 88 -3.65 -1.16 21.69
C GLN A 88 -3.49 0.18 22.38
N ALA A 89 -3.82 0.22 23.67
CA ALA A 89 -3.55 1.39 24.51
C ALA A 89 -2.06 1.72 24.40
N GLN A 90 -1.73 2.93 23.91
CA GLN A 90 -0.38 3.48 23.67
C GLN A 90 0.15 3.44 22.22
N ALA A 91 -0.61 3.03 21.20
CA ALA A 91 -0.16 3.25 19.82
C ALA A 91 -0.08 4.76 19.51
N GLN A 92 1.06 5.20 18.96
CA GLN A 92 1.27 6.57 18.46
C GLN A 92 0.94 6.69 16.96
N LEU A 93 0.93 5.55 16.26
CA LEU A 93 0.55 5.46 14.86
C LEU A 93 -0.34 4.23 14.63
N VAL A 94 -1.38 4.38 13.81
CA VAL A 94 -2.33 3.29 13.54
C VAL A 94 -2.66 3.17 12.06
N LEU A 95 -2.70 1.94 11.56
CA LEU A 95 -3.13 1.61 10.20
C LEU A 95 -4.57 1.12 10.21
N LEU A 96 -5.44 1.74 9.41
CA LEU A 96 -6.89 1.51 9.44
C LEU A 96 -7.49 1.40 8.02
N ASP A 97 -8.50 0.55 7.83
CA ASP A 97 -9.30 0.52 6.60
C ASP A 97 -10.30 1.69 6.63
N ALA A 98 -10.22 2.60 5.65
CA ALA A 98 -11.10 3.77 5.58
C ALA A 98 -12.59 3.41 5.45
N ARG A 99 -12.96 2.22 4.96
CA ARG A 99 -14.36 1.81 4.87
C ARG A 99 -14.96 1.44 6.22
N GLN A 100 -14.12 1.01 7.16
CA GLN A 100 -14.53 0.59 8.49
C GLN A 100 -14.38 1.69 9.54
N THR A 101 -13.56 2.69 9.24
CA THR A 101 -13.24 3.78 10.17
C THR A 101 -14.18 4.97 9.98
N THR A 102 -14.72 5.52 11.05
CA THR A 102 -15.60 6.70 11.01
C THR A 102 -14.82 7.99 11.28
N GLU A 103 -15.37 9.13 10.85
CA GLU A 103 -14.80 10.46 11.16
C GLU A 103 -14.70 10.70 12.68
N ALA A 104 -15.72 10.30 13.44
CA ALA A 104 -15.71 10.43 14.91
C ALA A 104 -14.57 9.60 15.56
N GLN A 105 -14.24 8.44 14.99
CA GLN A 105 -13.11 7.63 15.46
C GLN A 105 -11.77 8.32 15.16
N LEU A 106 -11.62 8.88 13.96
CA LEU A 106 -10.40 9.61 13.58
C LEU A 106 -10.23 10.89 14.41
N ALA A 107 -11.29 11.66 14.62
CA ALA A 107 -11.27 12.82 15.50
C ALA A 107 -10.82 12.44 16.93
N SER A 108 -11.31 11.32 17.46
CA SER A 108 -10.86 10.83 18.77
C SER A 108 -9.39 10.42 18.79
N TYR A 109 -8.84 9.88 17.70
CA TYR A 109 -7.41 9.59 17.59
C TYR A 109 -6.58 10.86 17.49
N ALA A 110 -7.05 11.85 16.73
CA ALA A 110 -6.41 13.16 16.63
C ALA A 110 -6.35 13.87 17.99
N ASP A 111 -7.43 13.83 18.78
CA ASP A 111 -7.46 14.38 20.16
C ASP A 111 -6.44 13.71 21.10
N GLN A 112 -6.05 12.46 20.79
CA GLN A 112 -5.04 11.70 21.52
C GLN A 112 -3.62 11.86 20.94
N GLY A 113 -3.47 12.63 19.85
CA GLY A 113 -2.19 12.78 19.14
C GLY A 113 -1.74 11.51 18.41
N ILE A 114 -2.66 10.62 18.06
CA ILE A 114 -2.37 9.38 17.32
C ILE A 114 -2.39 9.68 15.82
N TYR A 115 -1.29 9.36 15.14
CA TYR A 115 -1.16 9.49 13.70
C TYR A 115 -1.90 8.36 12.96
N THR A 116 -2.71 8.71 11.97
CA THR A 116 -3.61 7.75 11.30
C THR A 116 -3.24 7.54 9.84
N VAL A 117 -3.10 6.26 9.46
CA VAL A 117 -2.75 5.84 8.11
C VAL A 117 -3.92 5.08 7.49
N CYS A 118 -4.43 5.59 6.37
CA CYS A 118 -5.46 4.97 5.56
C CYS A 118 -4.85 3.84 4.72
N VAL A 119 -5.23 2.60 5.02
CA VAL A 119 -4.77 1.41 4.28
C VAL A 119 -5.63 1.21 3.04
N LEU A 120 -4.98 1.24 1.87
CA LEU A 120 -5.60 1.01 0.58
C LEU A 120 -5.04 -0.26 -0.05
N ASP A 121 -5.90 -1.26 -0.22
CA ASP A 121 -5.55 -2.50 -0.94
C ASP A 121 -5.54 -2.27 -2.47
N GLY A 122 -4.93 -3.19 -3.21
CA GLY A 122 -4.84 -3.10 -4.68
C GLY A 122 -6.19 -3.05 -5.39
N ALA A 123 -7.26 -3.60 -4.79
CA ALA A 123 -8.61 -3.54 -5.36
C ALA A 123 -9.25 -2.16 -5.18
N GLN A 124 -8.96 -1.46 -4.09
CA GLN A 124 -9.36 -0.07 -3.87
C GLN A 124 -8.64 0.86 -4.85
N ALA A 125 -7.35 0.66 -5.05
CA ALA A 125 -6.57 1.40 -6.05
C ALA A 125 -7.14 1.21 -7.47
N ALA A 126 -7.57 -0.01 -7.82
CA ALA A 126 -8.13 -0.33 -9.14
C ALA A 126 -9.46 0.39 -9.46
N ARG A 127 -10.20 0.85 -8.44
CA ARG A 127 -11.45 1.61 -8.63
C ARG A 127 -11.22 3.10 -8.89
N GLY A 128 -9.98 3.57 -8.76
CA GLY A 128 -9.58 4.95 -8.97
C GLY A 128 -8.93 5.55 -7.72
N LEU A 129 -7.62 5.79 -7.80
CA LEU A 129 -6.81 6.32 -6.70
C LEU A 129 -7.32 7.66 -6.17
N ASN A 130 -7.76 8.57 -7.05
CA ASN A 130 -8.28 9.89 -6.62
C ASN A 130 -9.53 9.75 -5.74
N ILE A 131 -10.41 8.78 -6.01
CA ILE A 131 -11.60 8.55 -5.20
C ILE A 131 -11.19 8.02 -3.81
N ALA A 132 -10.23 7.10 -3.77
CA ALA A 132 -9.71 6.55 -2.52
C ALA A 132 -8.99 7.62 -1.67
N PHE A 133 -8.14 8.45 -2.29
CA PHE A 133 -7.44 9.53 -1.60
C PHE A 133 -8.40 10.60 -1.09
N ASN A 134 -9.38 11.02 -1.90
CA ASN A 134 -10.40 11.95 -1.45
C ASN A 134 -11.21 11.39 -0.29
N LEU A 135 -11.48 10.09 -0.26
CA LEU A 135 -12.15 9.45 0.89
C LEU A 135 -11.27 9.49 2.15
N CYS A 136 -9.99 9.14 2.05
CA CYS A 136 -9.07 9.20 3.18
C CYS A 136 -8.93 10.65 3.70
N GLN A 137 -8.73 11.62 2.80
CA GLN A 137 -8.63 13.04 3.13
C GLN A 137 -9.92 13.54 3.78
N TYR A 138 -11.07 13.31 3.15
CA TYR A 138 -12.38 13.73 3.65
C TYR A 138 -12.64 13.24 5.08
N LYS A 139 -12.22 12.01 5.38
CA LYS A 139 -12.37 11.43 6.72
C LYS A 139 -11.41 12.00 7.76
N GLY A 140 -10.35 12.67 7.34
CA GLY A 140 -9.33 13.23 8.23
C GLY A 140 -8.19 12.28 8.55
N PHE A 141 -7.82 11.38 7.64
CA PHE A 141 -6.57 10.63 7.76
C PHE A 141 -5.36 11.53 7.51
N ASP A 142 -4.23 11.21 8.15
CA ASP A 142 -2.97 11.93 7.96
C ASP A 142 -2.17 11.43 6.74
N ALA A 143 -2.28 10.13 6.47
CA ALA A 143 -1.51 9.45 5.43
C ALA A 143 -2.29 8.34 4.74
N VAL A 144 -1.72 7.83 3.65
CA VAL A 144 -2.14 6.61 2.97
C VAL A 144 -0.99 5.60 2.90
N ALA A 145 -1.32 4.32 3.00
CA ALA A 145 -0.43 3.21 2.66
C ALA A 145 -1.10 2.40 1.56
N VAL A 146 -0.52 2.39 0.36
CA VAL A 146 -1.12 1.71 -0.80
C VAL A 146 -0.32 0.45 -1.09
N ALA A 147 -0.99 -0.71 -1.02
CA ALA A 147 -0.37 -1.99 -1.35
C ALA A 147 -0.08 -2.11 -2.85
N ASP A 148 0.90 -2.95 -3.19
CA ASP A 148 1.16 -3.43 -4.55
C ASP A 148 1.45 -2.35 -5.61
N LEU A 149 1.88 -1.14 -5.20
CA LEU A 149 2.16 -0.02 -6.11
C LEU A 149 3.18 -0.35 -7.20
N PHE A 150 4.11 -1.26 -6.88
CA PHE A 150 5.20 -1.65 -7.76
C PHE A 150 4.94 -2.95 -8.52
N ALA A 151 3.69 -3.43 -8.57
CA ALA A 151 3.33 -4.60 -9.35
C ALA A 151 3.80 -4.47 -10.81
N GLY A 152 4.69 -5.38 -11.22
CA GLY A 152 5.32 -5.36 -12.54
C GLY A 152 6.47 -4.36 -12.72
N GLY A 153 7.11 -3.89 -11.65
CA GLY A 153 8.31 -3.05 -11.70
C GLY A 153 8.07 -1.61 -12.15
N LYS A 154 6.87 -1.07 -11.91
CA LYS A 154 6.44 0.22 -12.46
C LYS A 154 6.77 1.39 -11.54
N VAL A 155 8.06 1.73 -11.38
CA VAL A 155 8.50 2.87 -10.54
C VAL A 155 7.79 4.20 -10.92
N ASN A 156 7.69 4.50 -12.21
CA ASN A 156 6.98 5.70 -12.70
C ASN A 156 5.50 5.74 -12.31
N HIS A 157 4.87 4.58 -12.18
CA HIS A 157 3.49 4.53 -11.73
C HIS A 157 3.43 4.84 -10.24
N ALA A 158 4.27 4.19 -9.42
CA ALA A 158 4.31 4.40 -7.98
C ALA A 158 4.61 5.86 -7.61
N THR A 159 5.58 6.52 -8.26
CA THR A 159 5.86 7.93 -7.96
C THR A 159 4.72 8.87 -8.36
N ARG A 160 4.00 8.60 -9.45
CA ARG A 160 2.76 9.33 -9.75
C ARG A 160 1.66 9.11 -8.72
N VAL A 161 1.57 7.90 -8.13
CA VAL A 161 0.61 7.66 -7.05
C VAL A 161 0.95 8.49 -5.82
N ALA A 162 2.23 8.60 -5.47
CA ALA A 162 2.68 9.49 -4.41
C ALA A 162 2.35 10.96 -4.69
N ASP A 163 2.62 11.44 -5.92
CA ASP A 163 2.27 12.81 -6.32
C ASP A 163 0.76 13.09 -6.17
N LEU A 164 -0.09 12.11 -6.51
CA LEU A 164 -1.55 12.22 -6.34
C LEU A 164 -1.97 12.26 -4.86
N ALA A 165 -1.31 11.49 -3.98
CA ALA A 165 -1.58 11.53 -2.54
C ALA A 165 -1.18 12.88 -1.93
N HIS A 166 -0.01 13.41 -2.30
CA HIS A 166 0.45 14.73 -1.87
C HIS A 166 -0.46 15.85 -2.34
N ASN A 167 -0.96 15.80 -3.58
CA ASN A 167 -1.94 16.75 -4.08
C ASN A 167 -3.28 16.70 -3.32
N ALA A 168 -3.60 15.55 -2.70
CA ALA A 168 -4.74 15.41 -1.80
C ALA A 168 -4.41 15.82 -0.34
N GLY A 169 -3.22 16.39 -0.08
CA GLY A 169 -2.79 16.79 1.26
C GLY A 169 -2.47 15.64 2.20
N LEU A 170 -2.24 14.43 1.68
CA LEU A 170 -1.94 13.23 2.46
C LEU A 170 -0.46 12.87 2.34
N ALA A 171 0.16 12.44 3.44
CA ALA A 171 1.44 11.75 3.35
C ALA A 171 1.25 10.36 2.73
N VAL A 172 2.31 9.79 2.16
CA VAL A 172 2.24 8.49 1.47
C VAL A 172 3.37 7.55 1.93
N LEU A 173 2.96 6.39 2.43
CA LEU A 173 3.89 5.30 2.77
C LEU A 173 4.01 4.33 1.59
N HIS A 174 5.24 4.02 1.24
CA HIS A 174 5.55 2.94 0.30
C HIS A 174 5.26 1.60 0.99
N TRP A 175 4.16 0.94 0.62
CA TRP A 175 3.82 -0.37 1.17
C TRP A 175 4.11 -1.50 0.18
N GLY A 176 5.14 -2.28 0.52
CA GLY A 176 5.60 -3.40 -0.31
C GLY A 176 6.34 -2.91 -1.56
N GLY A 177 7.50 -3.52 -1.83
CA GLY A 177 8.38 -3.08 -2.92
C GLY A 177 9.71 -2.49 -2.44
N GLU A 178 10.17 -2.88 -1.25
CA GLU A 178 11.41 -2.36 -0.67
C GLU A 178 12.63 -2.42 -1.60
N GLN A 179 12.70 -3.40 -2.52
CA GLN A 179 13.75 -3.48 -3.54
C GLN A 179 13.82 -2.24 -4.47
N TYR A 180 12.72 -1.51 -4.61
CA TYR A 180 12.61 -0.31 -5.45
C TYR A 180 12.99 0.98 -4.71
N ALA A 181 13.28 0.93 -3.41
CA ALA A 181 13.57 2.14 -2.62
C ALA A 181 14.81 2.91 -3.12
N SER A 182 15.76 2.21 -3.75
CA SER A 182 16.97 2.78 -4.35
C SER A 182 16.84 3.08 -5.85
N GLU A 183 15.67 2.84 -6.44
CA GLU A 183 15.42 3.10 -7.85
C GLU A 183 14.98 4.55 -8.10
N HIS A 184 15.15 5.00 -9.33
CA HIS A 184 14.76 6.33 -9.78
C HIS A 184 13.60 6.22 -10.77
N ASP A 185 12.68 7.19 -10.70
CA ASP A 185 11.68 7.36 -11.75
C ASP A 185 12.28 7.98 -13.03
N GLY A 186 11.45 8.10 -14.07
CA GLY A 186 11.83 8.65 -15.37
C GLY A 186 12.18 10.14 -15.33
N ASN A 187 11.90 10.82 -14.21
CA ASN A 187 12.32 12.19 -13.95
C ASN A 187 13.62 12.24 -13.13
N GLY A 188 14.22 11.08 -12.82
CA GLY A 188 15.43 10.99 -12.02
C GLY A 188 15.21 11.22 -10.53
N ARG A 189 13.97 11.13 -10.03
CA ARG A 189 13.68 11.21 -8.59
C ARG A 189 13.87 9.83 -7.96
N LEU A 190 14.63 9.75 -6.88
CA LEU A 190 14.71 8.51 -6.11
C LEU A 190 13.34 8.21 -5.48
N VAL A 191 12.90 6.96 -5.51
CA VAL A 191 11.65 6.54 -4.86
C VAL A 191 11.63 6.95 -3.38
N ALA A 192 12.72 6.76 -2.65
CA ALA A 192 12.79 7.17 -1.25
C ALA A 192 12.80 8.70 -1.04
N ASP A 193 13.01 9.53 -2.07
CA ASP A 193 12.83 10.98 -2.00
C ASP A 193 11.35 11.36 -2.17
N VAL A 194 10.59 10.61 -2.95
CA VAL A 194 9.18 10.88 -3.27
C VAL A 194 8.22 10.41 -2.15
N PHE A 195 8.44 9.26 -1.52
CA PHE A 195 7.54 8.73 -0.49
C PHE A 195 7.92 9.22 0.91
N ASP A 196 6.96 9.44 1.82
CA ASP A 196 7.20 9.99 3.18
C ASP A 196 7.65 8.95 4.20
N GLY A 197 7.57 7.68 3.83
CA GLY A 197 8.05 6.55 4.62
C GLY A 197 7.81 5.24 3.89
N ALA A 198 8.00 4.14 4.60
CA ALA A 198 7.77 2.80 4.09
C ALA A 198 7.04 1.92 5.11
N LEU A 199 6.27 0.98 4.59
CA LEU A 199 5.63 -0.10 5.31
C LEU A 199 6.03 -1.41 4.63
N THR A 200 6.50 -2.37 5.41
CA THR A 200 6.87 -3.68 4.91
C THR A 200 6.38 -4.77 5.85
N GLU A 201 6.28 -5.98 5.32
CA GLU A 201 5.98 -7.18 6.07
C GLU A 201 7.10 -8.18 5.87
N GLN A 202 7.55 -8.77 6.97
CA GLN A 202 8.47 -9.89 6.99
C GLN A 202 9.77 -9.62 6.22
N CYS A 203 10.29 -8.38 6.26
CA CYS A 203 11.51 -8.05 5.54
C CYS A 203 12.68 -8.93 6.01
N TRP A 204 12.65 -9.39 7.26
CA TRP A 204 13.67 -10.27 7.80
C TRP A 204 13.61 -11.64 7.14
N GLN A 205 12.43 -12.25 7.10
CA GLN A 205 12.21 -13.54 6.45
C GLN A 205 12.56 -13.50 4.96
N ARG A 206 12.27 -12.36 4.31
CA ARG A 206 12.56 -12.12 2.89
C ARG A 206 13.99 -11.66 2.63
N LYS A 207 14.77 -11.35 3.67
CA LYS A 207 16.14 -10.81 3.61
C LYS A 207 16.23 -9.47 2.84
N THR A 208 15.20 -8.64 2.94
CA THR A 208 15.08 -7.36 2.23
C THR A 208 15.12 -6.14 3.15
N CYS A 209 15.34 -6.30 4.46
CA CYS A 209 15.34 -5.15 5.38
C CYS A 209 16.39 -4.09 5.06
N THR A 210 17.53 -4.48 4.46
CA THR A 210 18.57 -3.52 4.05
C THR A 210 18.13 -2.66 2.86
N ASP A 211 17.17 -3.11 2.07
CA ASP A 211 16.67 -2.37 0.93
C ASP A 211 15.87 -1.13 1.38
N LEU A 212 15.45 -1.09 2.64
CA LEU A 212 14.74 0.04 3.25
C LEU A 212 15.67 1.12 3.81
N LEU A 213 16.99 0.89 3.84
CA LEU A 213 17.95 1.87 4.33
C LEU A 213 17.88 3.25 3.64
N PRO A 214 17.54 3.38 2.34
CA PRO A 214 17.35 4.70 1.71
C PRO A 214 16.33 5.59 2.44
N TYR A 215 15.27 5.01 3.01
CA TYR A 215 14.29 5.74 3.82
C TYR A 215 14.86 6.15 5.17
N VAL A 216 15.51 5.20 5.87
CA VAL A 216 16.11 5.45 7.19
C VAL A 216 17.19 6.53 7.12
N GLN A 217 18.04 6.47 6.09
CA GLN A 217 19.10 7.48 5.86
C GLN A 217 18.55 8.88 5.58
N ARG A 218 17.30 8.97 5.11
CA ARG A 218 16.56 10.23 4.91
C ARG A 218 15.77 10.67 6.15
N GLY A 219 15.90 9.94 7.26
CA GLY A 219 15.12 10.20 8.47
C GLY A 219 13.64 9.87 8.33
N LYS A 220 13.25 9.08 7.31
CA LYS A 220 11.85 8.72 7.06
C LYS A 220 11.47 7.49 7.87
N GLN A 221 10.20 7.43 8.26
CA GLN A 221 9.67 6.35 9.09
C GLN A 221 9.58 5.05 8.27
N VAL A 222 10.11 3.96 8.81
CA VAL A 222 9.98 2.62 8.24
C VAL A 222 9.27 1.72 9.24
N LEU A 223 8.05 1.31 8.89
CA LEU A 223 7.21 0.40 9.65
C LEU A 223 7.42 -1.02 9.12
N ASN A 224 7.66 -1.99 10.02
CA ASN A 224 7.85 -3.38 9.66
C ASN A 224 6.97 -4.30 10.51
N VAL A 225 6.27 -5.25 9.92
CA VAL A 225 5.58 -6.31 10.67
C VAL A 225 6.38 -7.60 10.59
N GLU A 226 6.65 -8.24 11.72
CA GLU A 226 7.31 -9.53 11.77
C GLU A 226 6.53 -10.54 12.61
N ALA A 227 6.59 -11.81 12.24
CA ALA A 227 6.05 -12.89 13.04
C ALA A 227 6.96 -13.14 14.27
N ARG A 228 6.37 -13.06 15.48
CA ARG A 228 7.08 -13.20 16.76
C ARG A 228 7.67 -14.60 16.93
N GLN A 229 7.01 -15.61 16.37
CA GLN A 229 7.40 -17.02 16.50
C GLN A 229 8.75 -17.29 15.82
N ASP A 230 9.14 -16.46 14.86
CA ASP A 230 10.31 -16.68 14.01
C ASP A 230 11.53 -15.86 14.43
N ALA A 231 11.43 -15.02 15.47
CA ALA A 231 12.48 -14.09 15.85
C ALA A 231 13.08 -14.32 17.25
N SER A 232 14.36 -14.68 17.24
CA SER A 232 15.27 -14.61 18.38
C SER A 232 15.48 -13.18 18.88
N ALA A 233 15.94 -13.05 20.13
CA ALA A 233 16.29 -11.75 20.70
C ALA A 233 17.40 -11.02 19.92
N ALA A 234 18.34 -11.76 19.33
CA ALA A 234 19.39 -11.20 18.48
C ALA A 234 18.83 -10.56 17.21
N GLN A 235 17.86 -11.23 16.57
CA GLN A 235 17.18 -10.71 15.37
C GLN A 235 16.40 -9.43 15.69
N ARG A 236 15.67 -9.40 16.82
CA ARG A 236 14.98 -8.17 17.26
C ARG A 236 15.95 -6.99 17.41
N LYS A 237 17.07 -7.23 18.11
CA LYS A 237 18.12 -6.21 18.29
C LYS A 237 18.73 -5.76 16.96
N GLN A 238 18.87 -6.65 15.98
CA GLN A 238 19.39 -6.31 14.67
C GLN A 238 18.42 -5.40 13.90
N LEU A 239 17.13 -5.71 13.88
CA LEU A 239 16.12 -4.87 13.24
C LEU A 239 16.02 -3.49 13.88
N ASP A 240 16.05 -3.43 15.22
CA ASP A 240 16.12 -2.15 15.95
C ASP A 240 17.35 -1.32 15.53
N GLY A 241 18.48 -1.99 15.29
CA GLY A 241 19.73 -1.37 14.83
C GLY A 241 19.68 -0.83 13.40
N LEU A 242 18.73 -1.28 12.57
CA LEU A 242 18.51 -0.77 11.21
C LEU A 242 17.62 0.49 11.18
N GLY A 243 17.06 0.92 12.32
CA GLY A 243 16.16 2.08 12.37
C GLY A 243 14.72 1.79 11.94
N LEU A 244 14.35 0.51 11.83
CA LEU A 244 12.97 0.08 11.55
C LEU A 244 12.16 0.07 12.84
N VAL A 245 10.90 0.47 12.78
CA VAL A 245 9.95 0.32 13.89
C VAL A 245 9.14 -0.95 13.64
N THR A 246 9.49 -2.02 14.37
CA THR A 246 8.95 -3.36 14.13
C THR A 246 7.79 -3.69 15.07
N LEU A 247 6.62 -3.99 14.50
CA LEU A 247 5.50 -4.61 15.17
C LEU A 247 5.65 -6.14 15.13
N TRP A 248 5.70 -6.76 16.30
CA TRP A 248 5.83 -8.22 16.45
C TRP A 248 4.46 -8.85 16.68
N ARG A 249 4.03 -9.76 15.80
CA ARG A 249 2.75 -10.47 15.89
C ARG A 249 2.88 -11.97 16.09
#